data_AF-A0A2V5WY21-F1
#
_entry.id   AF-A0A2V5WY21-F1
#
_cell.length_a   1.000
_cell.length_b   1.000
_cell.length_c   1.000
_cell.angle_alpha   90.00
_cell.angle_beta   90.00
_cell.angle_gamma   90.00
#
_symmetry.space_group_name_H-M   'P 1'
#
loop_
_entity.id
_entity.type
_entity.pdbx_description
1 polymer ?
#
loop_
_entity_poly.entity_id
_entity_poly.type
_entity_poly.pdbx_seq_one_letter_code
_entity_poly.pdbx_strand_id
1 'polypeptide(L)'
;QWVEHRLNHSQLESEVKKLALADSIRLFGNLLAGPTELRAFAGDAPLNTDDQPRVTFGAPRFAYRTTATPYGRLLELLKFSLRDPRELLGLDSSGDANQFAGRLTKYITARDVYLNGLVDEAEGRQPTAIDRFVESARLSDDFTSGYAQCLTLASVLARTKPAEARVLLERLVEAQPSRPVAKEMLERLFGK
;
A
#
# COMPACT_ATOMS: atom_id res chain seq x y z
N GLN A 1 -16.64 0.71 -11.59
CA GLN A 1 -16.60 2.16 -11.31
C GLN A 1 -17.74 2.48 -10.34
N TRP A 2 -17.42 2.67 -9.06
CA TRP A 2 -18.36 2.93 -7.97
C TRP A 2 -18.20 4.36 -7.45
N VAL A 3 -16.96 4.75 -7.11
CA VAL A 3 -16.65 6.10 -6.59
C VAL A 3 -16.95 7.15 -7.64
N GLU A 4 -16.57 6.88 -8.87
CA GLU A 4 -16.71 7.76 -10.02
C GLU A 4 -18.19 8.10 -10.27
N HIS A 5 -19.11 7.16 -10.04
CA HIS A 5 -20.56 7.38 -10.18
C HIS A 5 -21.22 8.05 -8.96
N ARG A 6 -20.53 8.08 -7.81
CA ARG A 6 -21.06 8.67 -6.56
C ARG A 6 -20.51 10.06 -6.28
N LEU A 7 -19.39 10.44 -6.90
CA LEU A 7 -18.80 11.78 -6.79
C LEU A 7 -19.52 12.78 -7.72
N ASN A 8 -20.77 13.11 -7.39
CA ASN A 8 -21.60 14.03 -8.18
C ASN A 8 -21.46 15.50 -7.77
N HIS A 9 -20.68 15.80 -6.73
CA HIS A 9 -20.45 17.15 -6.24
C HIS A 9 -18.99 17.58 -6.50
N SER A 10 -18.80 18.61 -7.33
CA SER A 10 -17.49 19.03 -7.85
C SER A 10 -16.47 19.36 -6.75
N GLN A 11 -16.90 20.01 -5.67
CA GLN A 11 -16.01 20.32 -4.55
C GLN A 11 -15.53 19.05 -3.83
N LEU A 12 -16.44 18.10 -3.58
CA LEU A 12 -16.09 16.83 -2.92
C LEU A 12 -15.15 16.02 -3.82
N GLU A 13 -15.45 15.96 -5.12
CA GLU A 13 -14.60 15.31 -6.11
C GLU A 13 -13.17 15.89 -6.11
N SER A 14 -13.04 17.22 -6.07
CA SER A 14 -11.75 17.90 -6.00
C SER A 14 -10.96 17.51 -4.74
N GLU A 15 -11.59 17.50 -3.56
CA GLU A 15 -10.92 17.10 -2.32
C GLU A 15 -10.54 15.62 -2.31
N VAL A 16 -11.42 14.73 -2.77
CA VAL A 16 -11.15 13.29 -2.86
C VAL A 16 -10.03 12.99 -3.87
N LYS A 17 -9.93 13.76 -4.96
CA LYS A 17 -8.81 13.68 -5.93
C LYS A 17 -7.47 14.04 -5.28
N LYS A 18 -7.42 15.07 -4.42
CA LYS A 18 -6.18 15.44 -3.70
C LYS A 18 -5.69 14.33 -2.78
N LEU A 19 -6.60 13.52 -2.24
CA LEU A 19 -6.29 12.34 -1.43
C LEU A 19 -5.93 11.10 -2.27
N ALA A 20 -5.95 11.20 -3.60
CA ALA A 20 -5.79 10.08 -4.53
C ALA A 20 -6.84 8.96 -4.34
N LEU A 21 -8.04 9.31 -3.86
CA LEU A 21 -9.14 8.36 -3.57
C LEU A 21 -10.32 8.45 -4.56
N ALA A 22 -10.18 9.21 -5.64
CA ALA A 22 -11.26 9.44 -6.62
C ALA A 22 -11.43 8.32 -7.65
N ASP A 23 -10.74 7.20 -7.45
CA ASP A 23 -10.79 6.00 -8.29
C ASP A 23 -11.18 4.81 -7.41
N SER A 24 -12.03 3.93 -7.92
CA SER A 24 -12.56 2.81 -7.15
C SER A 24 -11.49 1.82 -6.70
N ILE A 25 -10.48 1.54 -7.54
CA ILE A 25 -9.38 0.65 -7.15
C ILE A 25 -8.58 1.28 -6.01
N ARG A 26 -8.26 2.58 -6.10
CA ARG A 26 -7.53 3.27 -5.04
C ARG A 26 -8.33 3.39 -3.75
N LEU A 27 -9.63 3.70 -3.82
CA LEU A 27 -10.47 3.78 -2.63
C LEU A 27 -10.54 2.43 -1.92
N PHE A 28 -11.03 1.40 -2.62
CA PHE A 28 -11.20 0.07 -2.04
C PHE A 28 -9.85 -0.62 -1.76
N GLY A 29 -8.78 -0.18 -2.41
CA GLY A 29 -7.42 -0.61 -2.13
C GLY A 29 -6.90 -0.21 -0.75
N ASN A 30 -7.63 0.61 0.01
CA ASN A 30 -7.36 0.88 1.43
C ASN A 30 -8.03 -0.13 2.39
N LEU A 31 -8.85 -1.05 1.88
CA LEU A 31 -9.42 -2.13 2.70
C LEU A 31 -8.29 -3.04 3.21
N LEU A 32 -8.26 -3.28 4.52
CA LEU A 32 -7.22 -4.08 5.16
C LEU A 32 -7.65 -5.55 5.33
N ALA A 33 -8.91 -5.76 5.74
CA ALA A 33 -9.44 -7.05 6.16
C ALA A 33 -10.97 -7.07 6.00
N GLY A 34 -11.54 -8.27 5.79
CA GLY A 34 -12.97 -8.51 5.80
C GLY A 34 -13.49 -8.89 7.20
N PRO A 35 -14.80 -9.11 7.36
CA PRO A 35 -15.39 -9.50 8.64
C PRO A 35 -14.78 -10.76 9.26
N THR A 36 -14.46 -11.76 8.44
CA THR A 36 -13.85 -13.02 8.88
C THR A 36 -12.44 -12.80 9.40
N GLU A 37 -11.62 -12.04 8.65
CA GLU A 37 -10.26 -11.69 9.03
C GLU A 37 -10.22 -10.82 10.29
N LEU A 38 -11.10 -9.83 10.40
CA LEU A 38 -11.21 -8.98 11.58
C LEU A 38 -11.65 -9.74 12.82
N ARG A 39 -12.56 -10.72 12.67
CA ARG A 39 -12.94 -11.61 13.77
C ARG A 39 -11.76 -12.47 14.23
N ALA A 40 -10.99 -13.01 13.28
CA ALA A 40 -9.81 -13.81 13.59
C ALA A 40 -8.71 -12.96 14.26
N PHE A 41 -8.52 -11.72 13.82
CA PHE A 41 -7.58 -10.77 14.43
C PHE A 41 -8.00 -10.37 15.84
N ALA A 42 -9.30 -10.12 16.08
CA ALA A 42 -9.82 -9.74 17.39
C ALA A 42 -9.76 -10.90 18.41
N GLY A 43 -9.95 -12.14 17.97
CA GLY A 43 -9.99 -13.31 18.85
C GLY A 43 -10.98 -13.12 20.01
N ASP A 44 -10.53 -13.42 21.24
CA ASP A 44 -11.31 -13.24 22.47
C ASP A 44 -11.12 -11.84 23.11
N ALA A 45 -10.71 -10.84 22.33
CA ALA A 45 -10.55 -9.49 22.85
C ALA A 45 -11.86 -8.99 23.46
N PRO A 46 -11.81 -8.44 24.69
CA PRO A 46 -13.03 -8.07 25.38
C PRO A 46 -13.67 -6.84 24.70
N LEU A 47 -15.00 -6.84 24.62
CA LEU A 47 -15.74 -5.73 24.02
C LEU A 47 -15.52 -4.43 24.78
N ASN A 48 -15.41 -3.34 24.01
CA ASN A 48 -15.48 -1.99 24.53
C ASN A 48 -16.95 -1.54 24.51
N THR A 49 -17.56 -1.40 25.67
CA THR A 49 -18.97 -0.99 25.83
C THR A 49 -19.05 0.28 26.67
N ASP A 50 -20.21 0.92 26.71
CA ASP A 50 -20.41 2.14 27.52
C ASP A 50 -20.23 1.86 29.02
N ASP A 51 -20.69 0.70 29.52
CA ASP A 51 -20.51 0.28 30.91
C ASP A 51 -19.10 -0.23 31.22
N GLN A 52 -18.32 -0.59 30.20
CA GLN A 52 -16.94 -1.04 30.31
C GLN A 52 -16.07 -0.39 29.22
N PRO A 53 -15.76 0.92 29.31
CA PRO A 53 -15.07 1.64 28.25
C PRO A 53 -13.56 1.40 28.33
N ARG A 54 -13.17 0.18 27.93
CA ARG A 54 -11.81 -0.35 27.99
C ARG A 54 -10.80 0.47 27.21
N VAL A 55 -11.19 1.05 26.07
CA VAL A 55 -10.29 1.89 25.27
C VAL A 55 -9.93 3.14 26.05
N THR A 56 -10.90 3.85 26.61
CA THR A 56 -10.69 5.09 27.37
C THR A 56 -9.78 4.87 28.58
N PHE A 57 -10.10 3.88 29.42
CA PHE A 57 -9.32 3.62 30.64
C PHE A 57 -8.04 2.81 30.40
N GLY A 58 -7.95 2.10 29.28
CA GLY A 58 -6.79 1.28 28.90
C GLY A 58 -5.77 1.99 28.01
N ALA A 59 -6.16 3.05 27.30
CA ALA A 59 -5.30 3.80 26.39
C ALA A 59 -3.96 4.25 26.99
N PRO A 60 -3.89 4.76 28.25
CA PRO A 60 -2.61 5.16 28.84
C PRO A 60 -1.58 4.04 28.87
N ARG A 61 -2.01 2.78 29.08
CA ARG A 61 -1.09 1.63 29.11
C ARG A 61 -0.37 1.40 27.79
N PHE A 62 -0.96 1.83 26.68
CA PHE A 62 -0.31 1.76 25.37
C PHE A 62 0.66 2.92 25.14
N ALA A 63 0.34 4.11 25.62
CA ALA A 63 1.19 5.30 25.50
C ALA A 63 2.51 5.16 26.29
N TYR A 64 2.49 4.42 27.41
CA TYR A 64 3.68 4.22 28.26
C TYR A 64 4.50 2.96 27.93
N ARG A 65 4.19 2.23 26.84
CA ARG A 65 5.03 1.09 26.41
C ARG A 65 6.28 1.60 25.70
N THR A 66 7.42 1.47 26.35
CA THR A 66 8.74 1.90 25.84
C THR A 66 9.24 1.13 24.62
N THR A 67 8.67 -0.05 24.34
CA THR A 67 9.09 -0.94 23.24
C THR A 67 8.11 -0.99 22.07
N ALA A 68 7.03 -0.21 22.09
CA ALA A 68 6.04 -0.24 21.02
C ALA A 68 6.54 0.52 19.79
N THR A 69 6.66 -0.17 18.66
CA THR A 69 6.93 0.49 17.38
C THR A 69 5.65 1.10 16.79
N PRO A 70 5.73 2.21 16.04
CA PRO A 70 4.55 2.85 15.44
C PRO A 70 3.84 1.95 14.41
N TYR A 71 4.58 1.02 13.77
CA TYR A 71 4.06 0.11 12.73
C TYR A 71 3.65 -1.27 13.24
N GLY A 72 4.02 -1.66 14.47
CA GLY A 72 3.85 -3.04 14.95
C GLY A 72 2.41 -3.54 14.88
N ARG A 73 1.43 -2.71 15.28
CA ARG A 73 0.00 -3.08 15.21
C ARG A 73 -0.49 -3.25 13.77
N LEU A 74 -0.04 -2.38 12.86
CA LEU A 74 -0.40 -2.48 11.46
C LEU A 74 0.14 -3.78 10.87
N LEU A 75 1.39 -4.14 11.15
CA LEU A 75 1.96 -5.41 10.67
C LEU A 75 1.21 -6.65 11.19
N GLU A 76 0.79 -6.65 12.46
CA GLU A 76 -0.03 -7.74 12.99
C GLU A 76 -1.38 -7.83 12.24
N LEU A 77 -2.02 -6.69 11.94
CA LEU A 77 -3.27 -6.67 11.18
C LEU A 77 -3.07 -7.13 9.73
N LEU A 78 -1.97 -6.74 9.08
CA LEU A 78 -1.67 -7.12 7.69
C LEU A 78 -1.46 -8.63 7.50
N LYS A 79 -1.17 -9.39 8.57
CA LYS A 79 -1.16 -10.87 8.51
C LYS A 79 -2.53 -11.47 8.22
N PHE A 80 -3.61 -10.71 8.45
CA PHE A 80 -4.99 -11.06 8.17
C PHE A 80 -5.51 -10.35 6.91
N SER A 81 -4.64 -10.19 5.90
CA SER A 81 -4.98 -9.48 4.66
C SER A 81 -6.24 -10.02 3.99
N LEU A 82 -6.98 -9.12 3.34
CA LEU A 82 -8.24 -9.40 2.66
C LEU A 82 -8.08 -10.50 1.60
N ARG A 83 -8.74 -11.64 1.81
CA ARG A 83 -8.62 -12.82 0.93
C ARG A 83 -9.41 -12.70 -0.37
N ASP A 84 -10.67 -12.28 -0.27
CA ASP A 84 -11.54 -12.12 -1.44
C ASP A 84 -12.31 -10.79 -1.36
N PRO A 85 -11.90 -9.78 -2.16
CA PRO A 85 -12.63 -8.52 -2.23
C PRO A 85 -14.06 -8.66 -2.76
N ARG A 86 -14.40 -9.74 -3.49
CA ARG A 86 -15.73 -9.93 -4.05
C ARG A 86 -16.78 -10.17 -2.98
N GLU A 87 -16.46 -11.00 -1.99
CA GLU A 87 -17.35 -11.28 -0.86
C GLU A 87 -17.63 -10.00 -0.07
N LEU A 88 -16.56 -9.24 0.22
CA LEU A 88 -16.68 -8.00 1.00
C LEU A 88 -17.47 -6.92 0.27
N LEU A 89 -17.27 -6.77 -1.04
CA LEU A 89 -17.90 -5.73 -1.85
C LEU A 89 -19.24 -6.17 -2.46
N GLY A 90 -19.66 -7.42 -2.25
CA GLY A 90 -20.88 -7.98 -2.85
C GLY A 90 -20.86 -7.95 -4.38
N LEU A 91 -19.70 -8.23 -4.97
CA LEU A 91 -19.53 -8.23 -6.43
C LEU A 91 -20.24 -9.44 -7.03
N ASP A 92 -20.88 -9.25 -8.19
CA ASP A 92 -21.47 -10.34 -8.95
C ASP A 92 -20.41 -11.19 -9.67
N SER A 93 -20.86 -12.24 -10.36
CA SER A 93 -19.99 -13.15 -11.11
C SER A 93 -19.68 -12.66 -12.53
N SER A 94 -19.95 -11.38 -12.86
CA SER A 94 -19.70 -10.85 -14.20
C SER A 94 -18.20 -10.80 -14.53
N GLY A 95 -17.87 -10.75 -15.83
CA GLY A 95 -16.49 -10.62 -16.28
C GLY A 95 -15.81 -9.35 -15.74
N ASP A 96 -16.54 -8.23 -15.77
CA ASP A 96 -16.05 -6.93 -15.29
C ASP A 96 -15.83 -6.94 -13.76
N ALA A 97 -16.74 -7.54 -13.00
CA ALA A 97 -16.58 -7.70 -11.55
C ALA A 97 -15.36 -8.56 -11.20
N ASN A 98 -15.13 -9.65 -11.93
CA ASN A 98 -13.95 -10.49 -11.74
C ASN A 98 -12.65 -9.75 -12.11
N GLN A 99 -12.64 -8.97 -13.19
CA GLN A 99 -11.48 -8.15 -13.58
C GLN A 99 -11.18 -7.08 -12.52
N PHE A 100 -12.22 -6.39 -12.03
CA PHE A 100 -12.10 -5.40 -10.98
C PHE A 100 -11.54 -6.00 -9.69
N ALA A 101 -12.08 -7.14 -9.25
CA ALA A 101 -11.58 -7.85 -8.08
C ALA A 101 -10.12 -8.27 -8.24
N GLY A 102 -9.73 -8.79 -9.40
CA GLY A 102 -8.34 -9.16 -9.67
C GLY A 102 -7.36 -7.98 -9.60
N ARG A 103 -7.75 -6.82 -10.14
CA ARG A 103 -6.96 -5.57 -10.02
C ARG A 103 -6.86 -5.12 -8.57
N LEU A 104 -7.97 -5.16 -7.83
CA LEU A 104 -8.01 -4.76 -6.44
C LEU A 104 -7.14 -5.68 -5.55
N THR A 105 -7.18 -6.99 -5.76
CA THR A 105 -6.29 -7.94 -5.07
C THR A 105 -4.83 -7.60 -5.34
N LYS A 106 -4.44 -7.37 -6.60
CA LYS A 106 -3.07 -6.94 -6.94
C LYS A 106 -2.66 -5.65 -6.23
N TYR A 107 -3.55 -4.65 -6.21
CA TYR A 107 -3.31 -3.38 -5.52
C TYR A 107 -3.06 -3.58 -4.03
N ILE A 108 -3.91 -4.36 -3.35
CA ILE A 108 -3.80 -4.65 -1.92
C ILE A 108 -2.50 -5.40 -1.62
N THR A 109 -2.16 -6.42 -2.41
CA THR A 109 -0.90 -7.15 -2.25
C THR A 109 0.31 -6.24 -2.44
N ALA A 110 0.31 -5.40 -3.49
CA ALA A 110 1.38 -4.44 -3.75
C ALA A 110 1.53 -3.43 -2.60
N ARG A 111 0.41 -2.94 -2.04
CA ARG A 111 0.40 -2.05 -0.86
C ARG A 111 1.03 -2.74 0.34
N ASP A 112 0.63 -3.97 0.64
CA ASP A 112 1.12 -4.70 1.82
C ASP A 112 2.64 -4.96 1.71
N VAL A 113 3.13 -5.32 0.51
CA VAL A 113 4.58 -5.43 0.25
C VAL A 113 5.30 -4.09 0.45
N TYR A 114 4.73 -2.99 -0.05
CA TYR A 114 5.28 -1.64 0.14
C TYR A 114 5.34 -1.22 1.61
N LEU A 115 4.28 -1.48 2.38
CA LEU A 115 4.23 -1.16 3.81
C LEU A 115 5.29 -1.95 4.59
N ASN A 116 5.52 -3.22 4.24
CA ASN A 116 6.64 -3.98 4.80
C ASN A 116 8.00 -3.41 4.37
N GLY A 117 8.11 -2.87 3.15
CA GLY A 117 9.31 -2.15 2.70
C GLY A 117 9.60 -0.90 3.53
N LEU A 118 8.58 -0.12 3.89
CA LEU A 118 8.74 1.03 4.79
C LEU A 118 9.21 0.62 6.18
N VAL A 119 8.80 -0.55 6.67
CA VAL A 119 9.30 -1.09 7.94
C VAL A 119 10.77 -1.49 7.82
N ASP A 120 11.14 -2.20 6.75
CA ASP A 120 12.54 -2.55 6.51
C ASP A 120 13.43 -1.29 6.42
N GLU A 121 12.94 -0.22 5.78
CA GLU A 121 13.63 1.07 5.72
C GLU A 121 13.77 1.70 7.11
N ALA A 122 12.69 1.75 7.90
CA ALA A 122 12.71 2.29 9.26
C ALA A 122 13.64 1.51 10.21
N GLU A 123 13.83 0.21 9.97
CA GLU A 123 14.74 -0.66 10.74
C GLU A 123 16.15 -0.73 10.15
N GLY A 124 16.47 0.11 9.15
CA GLY A 124 17.82 0.23 8.57
C GLY A 124 18.22 -0.89 7.61
N ARG A 125 17.28 -1.74 7.18
CA ARG A 125 17.50 -2.82 6.20
C ARG A 125 17.29 -2.34 4.78
N GLN A 126 18.09 -1.37 4.36
CA GLN A 126 17.93 -0.69 3.07
C GLN A 126 17.84 -1.64 1.85
N PRO A 127 18.70 -2.68 1.71
CA PRO A 127 18.62 -3.58 0.55
C PRO A 127 17.26 -4.31 0.46
N THR A 128 16.78 -4.83 1.59
CA THR A 128 15.49 -5.53 1.67
C THR A 128 14.32 -4.59 1.38
N ALA A 129 14.38 -3.35 1.89
CA ALA A 129 13.38 -2.33 1.60
C ALA A 129 13.28 -2.03 0.09
N ILE A 130 14.42 -1.84 -0.58
CA ILE A 130 14.49 -1.63 -2.03
C ILE A 130 13.89 -2.82 -2.79
N ASP A 131 14.22 -4.05 -2.40
CA ASP A 131 13.68 -5.24 -3.04
C ASP A 131 12.14 -5.29 -2.93
N ARG A 132 11.59 -4.93 -1.76
CA ARG A 132 10.14 -4.83 -1.57
C ARG A 132 9.50 -3.69 -2.37
N PHE A 133 10.14 -2.54 -2.48
CA PHE A 133 9.59 -1.44 -3.28
C PHE A 133 9.52 -1.79 -4.76
N VAL A 134 10.54 -2.48 -5.29
CA VAL A 134 10.54 -3.00 -6.66
C VAL A 134 9.47 -4.08 -6.84
N GLU A 135 9.32 -5.01 -5.89
CA GLU A 135 8.27 -6.03 -5.94
C GLU A 135 6.86 -5.44 -5.88
N SER A 136 6.64 -4.44 -5.02
CA SER A 136 5.38 -3.69 -4.97
C SER A 136 5.03 -3.09 -6.34
N ALA A 137 6.01 -2.47 -7.02
CA ALA A 137 5.80 -1.95 -8.37
C ALA A 137 5.48 -3.06 -9.38
N ARG A 138 6.14 -4.22 -9.30
CA ARG A 138 5.87 -5.35 -10.20
C ARG A 138 4.47 -5.92 -10.04
N LEU A 139 3.93 -5.93 -8.82
CA LEU A 139 2.65 -6.57 -8.50
C LEU A 139 1.44 -5.79 -9.01
N SER A 140 1.51 -4.45 -9.07
CA SER A 140 0.37 -3.62 -9.45
C SER A 140 0.77 -2.34 -10.17
N ASP A 141 0.25 -2.17 -11.39
CA ASP A 141 0.35 -0.91 -12.13
C ASP A 141 -0.48 0.22 -11.49
N ASP A 142 -1.57 -0.15 -10.80
CA ASP A 142 -2.49 0.77 -10.13
C ASP A 142 -1.88 1.35 -8.83
N PHE A 143 -1.02 0.58 -8.14
CA PHE A 143 -0.34 1.01 -6.91
C PHE A 143 1.02 1.67 -7.20
N THR A 144 1.05 3.00 -7.25
CA THR A 144 2.23 3.72 -7.73
C THR A 144 3.30 4.03 -6.69
N SER A 145 3.02 3.83 -5.40
CA SER A 145 3.91 4.31 -4.32
C SER A 145 5.24 3.57 -4.27
N GLY A 146 5.26 2.25 -4.49
CA GLY A 146 6.51 1.48 -4.58
C GLY A 146 7.41 1.97 -5.71
N TYR A 147 6.83 2.19 -6.89
CA TYR A 147 7.55 2.74 -8.04
C TYR A 147 8.10 4.14 -7.77
N ALA A 148 7.29 5.03 -7.20
CA ALA A 148 7.70 6.40 -6.87
C ALA A 148 8.81 6.45 -5.81
N GLN A 149 8.77 5.56 -4.81
CA GLN A 149 9.82 5.42 -3.80
C GLN A 149 11.14 5.01 -4.46
N CYS A 150 11.13 4.02 -5.37
CA CYS A 150 12.32 3.62 -6.11
C CYS A 150 12.94 4.76 -6.93
N LEU A 151 12.12 5.58 -7.62
CA LEU A 151 12.62 6.75 -8.35
C LEU A 151 13.27 7.79 -7.42
N THR A 152 12.67 8.02 -6.26
CA THR A 152 13.22 8.95 -5.25
C THR A 152 14.57 8.44 -4.73
N LEU A 153 14.64 7.15 -4.37
CA LEU A 153 15.88 6.50 -3.93
C LEU A 153 16.96 6.54 -5.01
N ALA A 154 16.61 6.22 -6.26
CA ALA A 154 17.54 6.29 -7.39
C ALA A 154 18.09 7.72 -7.59
N SER A 155 17.26 8.75 -7.42
CA SER A 155 17.69 10.15 -7.52
C SER A 155 18.70 10.54 -6.45
N VAL A 156 18.51 10.04 -5.22
CA VAL A 156 19.43 10.25 -4.10
C VAL A 156 20.74 9.48 -4.33
N LEU A 157 20.64 8.20 -4.69
CA LEU A 157 21.79 7.34 -4.95
C LEU A 157 22.64 7.82 -6.13
N ALA A 158 22.06 8.44 -7.15
CA ALA A 158 22.81 8.87 -8.34
C ALA A 158 23.99 9.82 -8.01
N ARG A 159 23.90 10.57 -6.91
CA ARG A 159 24.94 11.52 -6.47
C ARG A 159 26.13 10.85 -5.78
N THR A 160 25.88 9.80 -5.00
CA THR A 160 26.88 9.16 -4.12
C THR A 160 27.29 7.77 -4.59
N LYS A 161 26.38 7.06 -5.25
CA LYS A 161 26.48 5.67 -5.69
C LYS A 161 25.81 5.47 -7.06
N PRO A 162 26.37 6.05 -8.13
CA PRO A 162 25.75 6.04 -9.46
C PRO A 162 25.51 4.62 -10.02
N ALA A 163 26.38 3.66 -9.72
CA ALA A 163 26.19 2.27 -10.14
C ALA A 163 24.95 1.62 -9.48
N GLU A 164 24.75 1.82 -8.17
CA GLU A 164 23.56 1.31 -7.46
C GLU A 164 22.27 1.99 -7.97
N ALA A 165 22.32 3.29 -8.25
CA ALA A 165 21.19 4.03 -8.83
C ALA A 165 20.80 3.49 -10.22
N ARG A 166 21.79 3.21 -11.08
CA ARG A 166 21.56 2.62 -12.40
C ARG A 166 20.89 1.25 -12.29
N VAL A 167 21.43 0.36 -11.45
CA VAL A 167 20.86 -0.98 -11.22
C VAL A 167 19.42 -0.88 -10.73
N LEU A 168 19.12 0.04 -9.81
CA LEU A 168 17.75 0.23 -9.33
C LEU A 168 16.79 0.68 -10.44
N LEU A 169 17.20 1.61 -11.31
CA LEU A 169 16.39 2.05 -12.45
C LEU A 169 16.16 0.93 -13.47
N GLU A 170 17.19 0.13 -13.77
CA GLU A 170 17.06 -1.04 -14.66
C GLU A 170 16.06 -2.07 -14.12
N ARG A 171 16.15 -2.38 -12.81
CA ARG A 171 15.17 -3.24 -12.13
C ARG A 171 13.75 -2.67 -12.19
N LEU A 172 13.60 -1.35 -12.14
CA LEU A 172 12.29 -0.70 -12.20
C LEU A 172 11.69 -0.70 -13.60
N VAL A 173 12.53 -0.58 -14.65
CA VAL A 173 12.13 -0.78 -16.05
C VAL A 173 11.66 -2.21 -16.27
N GLU A 174 12.36 -3.21 -15.72
CA GLU A 174 11.94 -4.61 -15.80
C GLU A 174 10.62 -4.86 -15.06
N ALA A 175 10.43 -4.25 -13.87
CA ALA A 175 9.22 -4.41 -13.08
C ALA A 175 7.97 -3.81 -13.73
N GLN A 176 8.09 -2.66 -14.43
CA GLN A 176 7.00 -2.03 -15.17
C GLN A 176 7.47 -1.51 -16.54
N PRO A 177 7.61 -2.39 -17.56
CA PRO A 177 8.15 -2.01 -18.87
C PRO A 177 7.29 -1.01 -19.64
N SER A 178 5.98 -1.00 -19.37
CA SER A 178 5.01 -0.08 -19.99
C SER A 178 5.16 1.37 -19.51
N ARG A 179 5.85 1.60 -18.38
CA ARG A 179 6.00 2.92 -17.78
C ARG A 179 7.36 3.55 -18.11
N PRO A 180 7.41 4.61 -18.93
CA PRO A 180 8.67 5.10 -19.49
C PRO A 180 9.55 5.86 -18.48
N VAL A 181 8.98 6.33 -17.36
CA VAL A 181 9.63 7.26 -16.42
C VAL A 181 11.00 6.77 -15.92
N ALA A 182 11.12 5.50 -15.54
CA ALA A 182 12.39 4.93 -15.10
C ALA A 182 13.44 4.88 -16.22
N LYS A 183 13.01 4.56 -17.45
CA LYS A 183 13.87 4.53 -18.63
C LYS A 183 14.35 5.93 -19.01
N GLU A 184 13.43 6.90 -19.04
CA GLU A 184 13.75 8.31 -19.28
C GLU A 184 14.72 8.86 -18.23
N MET A 185 14.53 8.49 -16.97
CA MET A 185 15.45 8.87 -15.89
C MET A 185 16.83 8.22 -16.03
N LEU A 186 16.89 6.96 -16.46
CA LEU A 186 18.14 6.25 -16.74
C LEU A 186 18.92 6.95 -17.87
N GLU A 187 18.24 7.30 -18.95
CA GLU A 187 18.81 8.06 -20.07
C GLU A 187 19.26 9.46 -19.64
N ARG A 188 18.48 10.16 -18.82
CA ARG A 188 18.83 11.51 -18.34
C ARG A 188 20.05 11.53 -17.41
N LEU A 189 20.22 10.51 -16.57
CA LEU A 189 21.30 10.47 -15.57
C LEU A 189 22.57 9.79 -16.07
N PHE A 190 22.46 8.86 -17.02
CA PHE A 190 23.57 8.01 -17.48
C PHE A 190 23.67 7.90 -19.00
N GLY A 191 22.78 8.54 -19.75
CA GLY A 191 22.94 8.75 -21.18
C GLY A 191 24.15 9.64 -21.43
N LYS A 192 24.86 9.33 -22.52
CA LYS A 192 26.13 9.98 -22.90
C LYS A 192 26.01 11.49 -23.02
#